data_AF-A0A6B3IDE9-F1
#
_entry.id   AF-A0A6B3IDE9-F1
#
_cell.length_a   1.000
_cell.length_b   1.000
_cell.length_c   1.000
_cell.angle_alpha   90.00
_cell.angle_beta   90.00
_cell.angle_gamma   90.00
#
_symmetry.space_group_name_H-M   'P 1'
#
loop_
_entity.id
_entity.type
_entity.pdbx_description
1 polymer ?
#
loop_
_entity_poly.entity_id
_entity_poly.type
_entity_poly.pdbx_seq_one_letter_code
_entity_poly.pdbx_strand_id
1 'polypeptide(L)'
;SKLLLEDFPALPVETRRQICEGLAVLLEAYFTDGLRDATGVKRRVRFGLAQRGAVDELTRAIADETEHGAPPFLLEGDRAFAPYPGFRDAGVGLDDHWYEARETVAGRLAAGTKLESAAWEQNGEDLGLALKLRIGVTGDTSSAVVALAQGAMPKTADKAGARKLPKDALRPKAVGEFTREPAEDGEGTLLSARIPVEPVRAKRGVRVYVDVAGTTYEIPVRTEGLPMPLARRWGRTIPHRVAASPNPKGRLVITTAPLWEPKLGVGARLRRTLSRSKRK
;
A
#
# COMPACT_ATOMS: atom_id res chain seq x y z
N SER A 1 6.28 -2.74 -25.96
CA SER A 1 7.59 -2.42 -26.55
C SER A 1 8.67 -2.91 -25.61
N LYS A 2 9.58 -3.77 -26.10
CA LYS A 2 10.72 -4.31 -25.35
C LYS A 2 11.91 -3.31 -25.28
N LEU A 3 11.85 -2.25 -26.08
CA LEU A 3 12.96 -1.33 -26.33
C LEU A 3 13.12 -0.21 -25.28
N LEU A 4 12.07 0.11 -24.51
CA LEU A 4 12.12 1.08 -23.40
C LEU A 4 12.09 0.37 -22.04
N LEU A 5 12.76 -0.77 -21.98
CA LEU A 5 12.90 -1.61 -20.79
C LEU A 5 14.33 -1.50 -20.25
N GLU A 6 14.75 -2.47 -19.45
CA GLU A 6 15.97 -2.46 -18.63
C GLU A 6 17.27 -2.29 -19.43
N ASP A 7 17.32 -2.72 -20.69
CA ASP A 7 18.55 -2.66 -21.50
C ASP A 7 18.81 -1.29 -22.14
N PHE A 8 17.80 -0.41 -22.20
CA PHE A 8 17.92 0.88 -22.90
C PHE A 8 19.07 1.75 -22.37
N PRO A 9 19.26 1.91 -21.04
CA PRO A 9 20.40 2.66 -20.48
C PRO A 9 21.77 2.12 -20.87
N ALA A 10 21.89 0.82 -21.18
CA ALA A 10 23.15 0.19 -21.56
C ALA A 10 23.54 0.41 -23.02
N LEU A 11 22.63 0.96 -23.85
CA LEU A 11 22.91 1.23 -25.25
C LEU A 11 23.80 2.48 -25.43
N PRO A 12 24.63 2.52 -26.49
CA PRO A 12 25.36 3.71 -26.87
C PRO A 12 24.44 4.93 -27.03
N VAL A 13 24.92 6.12 -26.68
CA VAL A 13 24.12 7.36 -26.70
C VAL A 13 23.49 7.64 -28.06
N GLU A 14 24.23 7.44 -29.16
CA GLU A 14 23.70 7.63 -30.51
C GLU A 14 22.59 6.63 -30.85
N THR A 15 22.74 5.37 -30.42
CA THR A 15 21.70 4.35 -30.58
C THR A 15 20.44 4.73 -29.81
N ARG A 16 20.58 5.23 -28.57
CA ARG A 16 19.43 5.69 -27.77
C ARG A 16 18.70 6.85 -28.46
N ARG A 17 19.44 7.82 -29.02
CA ARG A 17 18.87 8.93 -29.81
C ARG A 17 18.09 8.44 -31.01
N GLN A 18 18.68 7.57 -31.83
CA GLN A 18 18.01 6.98 -33.00
C GLN A 18 16.72 6.24 -32.63
N ILE A 19 16.73 5.52 -31.51
CA ILE A 19 15.52 4.86 -31.00
C ILE A 19 14.46 5.88 -30.61
N CYS A 20 14.82 6.96 -29.90
CA CYS A 20 13.88 8.01 -29.53
C CYS A 20 13.30 8.71 -30.76
N GLU A 21 14.12 9.04 -31.77
CA GLU A 21 13.67 9.64 -33.03
C GLU A 21 12.68 8.72 -33.77
N GLY A 22 13.01 7.43 -33.91
CA GLY A 22 12.11 6.45 -34.54
C GLY A 22 10.80 6.28 -33.76
N LEU A 23 10.86 6.27 -32.42
CA LEU A 23 9.67 6.21 -31.58
C LEU A 23 8.84 7.49 -31.68
N ALA A 24 9.45 8.67 -31.75
CA ALA A 24 8.74 9.93 -31.89
C ALA A 24 7.86 9.94 -33.15
N VAL A 25 8.41 9.46 -34.28
CA VAL A 25 7.65 9.32 -35.54
C VAL A 25 6.43 8.40 -35.37
N LEU A 26 6.61 7.26 -34.69
CA LEU A 26 5.50 6.32 -34.45
C LEU A 26 4.46 6.86 -33.47
N LEU A 27 4.90 7.55 -32.43
CA LEU A 27 4.01 8.13 -31.43
C LEU A 27 3.18 9.26 -32.04
N GLU A 28 3.80 10.13 -32.85
CA GLU A 28 3.08 11.19 -33.56
C GLU A 28 2.01 10.62 -34.51
N ALA A 29 2.33 9.55 -35.24
CA ALA A 29 1.40 8.97 -36.20
C ALA A 29 0.25 8.18 -35.56
N TYR A 30 0.47 7.54 -34.41
CA TYR A 30 -0.44 6.50 -33.90
C TYR A 30 -0.85 6.66 -32.43
N PHE A 31 -0.14 7.44 -31.61
CA PHE A 31 -0.39 7.51 -30.17
C PHE A 31 -1.40 8.59 -29.81
N THR A 32 -2.66 8.33 -30.20
CA THR A 32 -3.80 9.21 -29.91
C THR A 32 -4.03 9.43 -28.42
N ASP A 33 -4.76 10.50 -28.07
CA ASP A 33 -5.11 10.82 -26.68
C ASP A 33 -5.80 9.65 -25.95
N GLY A 34 -6.71 8.94 -26.62
CA GLY A 34 -7.38 7.78 -26.04
C GLY A 34 -6.42 6.62 -25.73
N LEU A 35 -5.43 6.38 -26.60
CA LEU A 35 -4.38 5.38 -26.34
C LEU A 35 -3.44 5.84 -25.22
N ARG A 36 -3.13 7.14 -25.18
CA ARG A 36 -2.33 7.75 -24.11
C ARG A 36 -2.99 7.58 -22.74
N ASP A 37 -4.30 7.79 -22.66
CA ASP A 37 -5.05 7.72 -21.41
C ASP A 37 -5.25 6.28 -20.93
N ALA A 38 -5.41 5.34 -21.86
CA ALA A 38 -5.46 3.91 -21.56
C ALA A 38 -4.08 3.30 -21.21
N THR A 39 -2.99 4.00 -21.54
CA THR A 39 -1.63 3.56 -21.24
C THR A 39 -1.27 3.89 -19.80
N GLY A 40 -0.78 2.91 -19.04
CA GLY A 40 -0.32 3.16 -17.66
C GLY A 40 0.82 4.18 -17.59
N VAL A 41 0.88 4.94 -16.50
CA VAL A 41 1.73 6.12 -16.31
C VAL A 41 3.20 5.85 -16.64
N LYS A 42 3.73 4.69 -16.22
CA LYS A 42 5.12 4.27 -16.51
C LYS A 42 5.43 4.33 -18.00
N ARG A 43 4.59 3.72 -18.83
CA ARG A 43 4.82 3.65 -20.28
C ARG A 43 4.53 4.99 -20.93
N ARG A 44 3.48 5.68 -20.49
CA ARG A 44 3.11 6.99 -20.99
C ARG A 44 4.25 7.98 -20.81
N VAL A 45 4.82 8.11 -19.61
CA VAL A 45 5.98 8.99 -19.36
C VAL A 45 7.14 8.63 -20.28
N ARG A 46 7.52 7.35 -20.37
CA ARG A 46 8.64 6.93 -21.25
C ARG A 46 8.40 7.28 -22.72
N PHE A 47 7.17 7.17 -23.20
CA PHE A 47 6.80 7.60 -24.55
C PHE A 47 6.87 9.11 -24.71
N GLY A 48 6.38 9.89 -23.75
CA GLY A 48 6.51 11.35 -23.76
C GLY A 48 7.97 11.79 -23.79
N LEU A 49 8.82 11.19 -22.96
CA LEU A 49 10.26 11.51 -22.92
C LEU A 49 10.94 11.16 -24.24
N ALA A 50 10.63 9.99 -24.82
CA ALA A 50 11.13 9.62 -26.14
C ALA A 50 10.66 10.58 -27.24
N GLN A 51 9.37 10.96 -27.23
CA GLN A 51 8.79 11.90 -28.20
C GLN A 51 9.44 13.30 -28.14
N ARG A 52 9.81 13.76 -26.93
CA ARG A 52 10.51 15.03 -26.72
C ARG A 52 12.01 14.96 -27.00
N GLY A 53 12.57 13.78 -27.30
CA GLY A 53 14.01 13.60 -27.43
C GLY A 53 14.77 13.75 -26.09
N ALA A 54 14.07 13.65 -24.96
CA ALA A 54 14.62 13.75 -23.61
C ALA A 54 15.31 12.43 -23.21
N VAL A 55 16.42 12.11 -23.89
CA VAL A 55 17.13 10.82 -23.79
C VAL A 55 17.72 10.60 -22.39
N ASP A 56 18.23 11.65 -21.77
CA ASP A 56 18.87 11.56 -20.45
C ASP A 56 17.82 11.32 -19.35
N GLU A 57 16.69 12.01 -19.39
CA GLU A 57 15.55 11.80 -18.50
C GLU A 57 14.96 10.40 -18.69
N LEU A 58 14.81 9.95 -19.93
CA LEU A 58 14.32 8.60 -20.22
C LEU A 58 15.27 7.53 -19.65
N THR A 59 16.57 7.74 -19.80
CA THR A 59 17.60 6.87 -19.24
C THR A 59 17.50 6.80 -17.73
N ARG A 60 17.46 7.96 -17.06
CA ARG A 60 17.28 8.06 -15.60
C ARG A 60 15.97 7.40 -15.15
N ALA A 61 14.85 7.67 -15.82
CA ALA A 61 13.56 7.09 -15.49
C ALA A 61 13.51 5.55 -15.60
N ILE A 62 14.40 4.95 -16.40
CA ILE A 62 14.56 3.50 -16.48
C ILE A 62 15.54 3.01 -15.42
N ALA A 63 16.70 3.65 -15.28
CA ALA A 63 17.71 3.28 -14.30
C ALA A 63 17.18 3.38 -12.86
N ASP A 64 16.65 4.54 -12.47
CA ASP A 64 16.10 4.80 -11.13
C ASP A 64 15.00 3.80 -10.79
N GLU A 65 14.12 3.50 -11.76
CA GLU A 65 13.05 2.52 -11.53
C GLU A 65 13.58 1.09 -11.41
N THR A 66 14.66 0.76 -12.11
CA THR A 66 15.28 -0.57 -12.04
C THR A 66 15.99 -0.78 -10.71
N GLU A 67 16.63 0.28 -10.20
CA GLU A 67 17.36 0.27 -8.93
C GLU A 67 16.44 0.37 -7.71
N HIS A 68 15.51 1.32 -7.71
CA HIS A 68 14.70 1.69 -6.54
C HIS A 68 13.22 1.29 -6.65
N GLY A 69 12.78 0.87 -7.84
CA GLY A 69 11.37 0.68 -8.14
C GLY A 69 10.67 1.98 -8.58
N ALA A 70 9.37 1.89 -8.87
CA ALA A 70 8.63 3.06 -9.35
C ALA A 70 8.53 4.16 -8.28
N PRO A 71 8.61 5.45 -8.66
CA PRO A 71 8.56 6.55 -7.71
C PRO A 71 7.25 6.55 -6.91
N PRO A 72 7.26 7.08 -5.66
CA PRO A 72 6.06 7.25 -4.87
C PRO A 72 5.06 8.17 -5.59
N PHE A 73 3.77 8.03 -5.32
CA PHE A 73 2.80 8.97 -5.88
C PHE A 73 2.80 10.28 -5.13
N LEU A 74 2.92 11.40 -5.85
CA LEU A 74 2.66 12.73 -5.33
C LEU A 74 1.16 12.99 -5.36
N LEU A 75 0.55 13.22 -4.19
CA LEU A 75 -0.87 13.53 -4.05
C LEU A 75 -1.07 15.04 -3.97
N GLU A 76 -1.89 15.56 -4.89
CA GLU A 76 -2.29 16.97 -4.94
C GLU A 76 -3.80 17.04 -5.17
N GLY A 77 -4.56 17.31 -4.11
CA GLY A 77 -6.02 17.30 -4.14
C GLY A 77 -6.56 15.90 -4.45
N ASP A 78 -7.40 15.79 -5.48
CA ASP A 78 -7.97 14.52 -5.93
C ASP A 78 -7.09 13.79 -6.97
N ARG A 79 -5.97 14.39 -7.37
CA ARG A 79 -5.05 13.87 -8.39
C ARG A 79 -3.83 13.20 -7.76
N ALA A 80 -3.25 12.29 -8.52
CA ALA A 80 -2.02 11.60 -8.13
C ALA A 80 -1.05 11.58 -9.30
N PHE A 81 0.20 11.95 -9.08
CA PHE A 81 1.25 11.98 -10.09
C PHE A 81 2.35 10.99 -9.75
N ALA A 82 2.95 10.35 -10.76
CA ALA A 82 4.18 9.59 -10.60
C ALA A 82 5.34 10.48 -11.05
N PRO A 83 6.10 11.10 -10.14
CA PRO A 83 7.13 12.09 -10.45
C PRO A 83 8.40 11.41 -10.98
N TYR A 84 8.30 10.74 -12.12
CA TYR A 84 9.45 10.28 -12.88
C TYR A 84 10.30 11.47 -13.34
N PRO A 85 11.59 11.24 -13.68
CA PRO A 85 12.43 12.27 -14.28
C PRO A 85 11.75 13.07 -15.40
N GLY A 86 11.94 14.40 -15.36
CA GLY A 86 11.29 15.37 -16.27
C GLY A 86 9.93 15.88 -15.80
N PHE A 87 9.38 15.39 -14.68
CA PHE A 87 8.12 15.91 -14.13
C PHE A 87 8.24 17.41 -13.81
N ARG A 88 7.40 18.23 -14.46
CA ARG A 88 7.38 19.70 -14.37
C ARG A 88 8.72 20.38 -14.72
N ASP A 89 9.57 19.70 -15.48
CA ASP A 89 10.79 20.29 -16.02
C ASP A 89 10.47 21.06 -17.31
N ALA A 90 10.68 22.38 -17.28
CA ALA A 90 10.45 23.25 -18.45
C ALA A 90 11.36 22.89 -19.64
N GLY A 91 12.53 22.30 -19.41
CA GLY A 91 13.43 21.83 -20.46
C GLY A 91 12.90 20.59 -21.19
N VAL A 92 12.10 19.77 -20.52
CA VAL A 92 11.45 18.58 -21.10
C VAL A 92 10.12 18.93 -21.76
N GLY A 93 9.36 19.84 -21.16
CA GLY A 93 8.12 20.37 -21.74
C GLY A 93 7.00 19.33 -21.88
N LEU A 94 6.93 18.36 -20.97
CA LEU A 94 5.80 17.42 -20.86
C LEU A 94 4.80 17.93 -19.82
N ASP A 95 3.52 17.95 -20.20
CA ASP A 95 2.44 18.32 -19.29
C ASP A 95 2.23 17.28 -18.18
N ASP A 96 1.69 17.72 -17.05
CA ASP A 96 1.34 16.88 -15.89
C ASP A 96 0.47 15.66 -16.26
N HIS A 97 -0.34 15.76 -17.32
CA HIS A 97 -1.18 14.67 -17.83
C HIS A 97 -0.38 13.41 -18.18
N TRP A 98 0.88 13.56 -18.60
CA TRP A 98 1.77 12.43 -18.88
C TRP A 98 2.13 11.64 -17.61
N TYR A 99 2.23 12.35 -16.48
CA TYR A 99 2.66 11.83 -15.19
C TYR A 99 1.48 11.47 -14.25
N GLU A 100 0.26 11.83 -14.61
CA GLU A 100 -0.93 11.58 -13.78
C GLU A 100 -1.33 10.10 -13.78
N ALA A 101 -1.56 9.51 -12.61
CA ALA A 101 -2.04 8.14 -12.47
C ALA A 101 -3.54 8.06 -12.78
N ARG A 102 -3.90 7.28 -13.81
CA ARG A 102 -5.30 7.12 -14.29
C ARG A 102 -5.74 5.66 -14.29
N GLU A 103 -4.78 4.75 -14.24
CA GLU A 103 -4.97 3.32 -14.07
C GLU A 103 -5.21 2.93 -12.61
N THR A 104 -5.48 1.65 -12.37
CA THR A 104 -5.41 1.10 -11.01
C THR A 104 -3.97 1.10 -10.50
N VAL A 105 -3.76 1.68 -9.32
CA VAL A 105 -2.42 1.83 -8.71
C VAL A 105 -2.16 0.85 -7.56
N ALA A 106 -3.08 -0.10 -7.33
CA ALA A 106 -3.02 -1.04 -6.20
C ALA A 106 -1.66 -1.76 -6.08
N GLY A 107 -1.10 -2.22 -7.21
CA GLY A 107 0.19 -2.91 -7.24
C GLY A 107 1.35 -2.04 -6.75
N ARG A 108 1.41 -0.78 -7.21
CA ARG A 108 2.46 0.15 -6.83
C ARG A 108 2.33 0.58 -5.36
N LEU A 109 1.10 0.83 -4.91
CA LEU A 109 0.85 1.14 -3.49
C LEU A 109 1.23 -0.01 -2.56
N ALA A 110 0.94 -1.26 -2.95
CA ALA A 110 1.35 -2.42 -2.18
C ALA A 110 2.87 -2.56 -2.12
N ALA A 111 3.58 -2.34 -3.24
CA ALA A 111 5.04 -2.40 -3.28
C ALA A 111 5.71 -1.28 -2.46
N GLY A 112 5.10 -0.09 -2.43
CA GLY A 112 5.57 1.05 -1.64
C GLY A 112 5.15 1.02 -0.16
N THR A 113 4.37 0.02 0.28
CA THR A 113 3.92 -0.07 1.69
C THR A 113 4.80 -1.06 2.45
N LYS A 114 5.60 -0.56 3.39
CA LYS A 114 6.53 -1.36 4.19
C LYS A 114 6.28 -1.17 5.67
N LEU A 115 6.41 -2.24 6.44
CA LEU A 115 6.45 -2.17 7.90
C LEU A 115 7.86 -1.82 8.34
N GLU A 116 8.01 -0.83 9.22
CA GLU A 116 9.30 -0.46 9.81
C GLU A 116 9.43 -1.05 11.22
N SER A 117 8.36 -0.95 12.01
CA SER A 117 8.32 -1.54 13.34
C SER A 117 6.89 -1.76 13.84
N ALA A 118 6.77 -2.73 14.76
CA ALA A 118 5.56 -2.99 15.51
C ALA A 118 5.91 -3.23 16.99
N ALA A 119 5.20 -2.57 17.90
CA ALA A 119 5.42 -2.69 19.33
C ALA A 119 4.09 -2.69 20.10
N TRP A 120 4.13 -3.26 21.31
CA TRP A 120 3.06 -3.09 22.29
C TRP A 120 3.39 -1.89 23.18
N GLU A 121 2.47 -0.94 23.28
CA GLU A 121 2.49 0.10 24.30
C GLU A 121 1.41 -0.22 25.32
N GLN A 122 1.74 -0.18 26.61
CA GLN A 122 0.79 -0.50 27.67
C GLN A 122 0.85 0.57 28.75
N ASN A 123 -0.29 1.22 28.99
CA ASN A 123 -0.46 2.25 30.01
C ASN A 123 -1.54 1.79 30.99
N GLY A 124 -1.11 1.22 32.12
CA GLY A 124 -2.03 0.59 33.08
C GLY A 124 -2.79 -0.59 32.46
N GLU A 125 -4.11 -0.44 32.32
CA GLU A 125 -5.00 -1.46 31.77
C GLU A 125 -5.17 -1.36 30.25
N ASP A 126 -4.77 -0.23 29.66
CA ASP A 126 -4.87 0.02 28.23
C ASP A 126 -3.68 -0.58 27.48
N LEU A 127 -3.99 -1.28 26.39
CA LEU A 127 -3.00 -1.84 25.48
C LEU A 127 -3.19 -1.21 24.10
N GLY A 128 -2.11 -0.67 23.55
CA GLY A 128 -2.02 -0.14 22.20
C GLY A 128 -1.07 -0.94 21.32
N LEU A 129 -1.39 -1.05 20.04
CA LEU A 129 -0.46 -1.44 18.99
C LEU A 129 0.18 -0.17 18.42
N ALA A 130 1.48 0.00 18.65
CA ALA A 130 2.28 1.02 18.00
C ALA A 130 2.88 0.47 16.71
N LEU A 131 2.65 1.16 15.59
CA LEU A 131 3.18 0.81 14.27
C LEU A 131 3.92 2.00 13.70
N LYS A 132 5.05 1.73 13.05
CA LYS A 132 5.65 2.63 12.06
C LYS A 132 5.64 1.93 10.71
N LEU A 133 5.09 2.61 9.72
CA LEU A 133 4.94 2.10 8.35
C LEU A 133 5.47 3.17 7.40
N ARG A 134 6.06 2.74 6.29
CA ARG A 134 6.27 3.59 5.11
C ARG A 134 5.17 3.31 4.10
N ILE A 135 4.65 4.36 3.48
CA ILE A 135 3.74 4.28 2.33
C ILE A 135 4.32 5.04 1.14
N GLY A 136 4.18 4.46 -0.06
CA GLY A 136 4.69 5.02 -1.32
C GLY A 136 3.85 6.16 -1.87
N VAL A 137 3.50 7.12 -1.02
CA VAL A 137 2.78 8.36 -1.36
C VAL A 137 3.43 9.55 -0.64
N THR A 138 3.39 10.72 -1.27
CA THR A 138 3.87 12.02 -0.76
C THR A 138 2.80 13.10 -1.02
N GLY A 139 3.00 14.33 -0.53
CA GLY A 139 2.03 15.42 -0.69
C GLY A 139 0.89 15.36 0.34
N ASP A 140 -0.36 15.53 -0.11
CA ASP A 140 -1.53 15.46 0.79
C ASP A 140 -1.83 14.01 1.21
N THR A 141 -1.32 13.63 2.37
CA THR A 141 -1.49 12.28 2.94
C THR A 141 -2.53 12.22 4.06
N SER A 142 -3.37 13.25 4.21
CA SER A 142 -4.37 13.34 5.27
C SER A 142 -5.36 12.16 5.29
N SER A 143 -5.63 11.56 4.13
CA SER A 143 -6.50 10.38 3.97
C SER A 143 -5.88 9.08 4.48
N ALA A 144 -4.55 9.01 4.65
CA ALA A 144 -3.86 7.79 5.01
C ALA A 144 -4.16 7.38 6.46
N VAL A 145 -4.72 6.19 6.67
CA VAL A 145 -5.06 5.66 8.00
C VAL A 145 -4.69 4.18 8.12
N VAL A 146 -4.35 3.76 9.33
CA VAL A 146 -4.15 2.34 9.67
C VAL A 146 -5.33 1.86 10.48
N ALA A 147 -5.86 0.67 10.17
CA ALA A 147 -6.96 0.09 10.93
C ALA A 147 -6.76 -1.41 11.18
N LEU A 148 -7.29 -1.86 12.32
CA LEU A 148 -7.46 -3.27 12.67
C LEU A 148 -8.78 -3.78 12.07
N ALA A 149 -8.70 -4.34 10.88
CA ALA A 149 -9.87 -4.76 10.13
C ALA A 149 -10.31 -6.19 10.48
N GLN A 150 -11.61 -6.40 10.62
CA GLN A 150 -12.19 -7.72 10.82
C GLN A 150 -12.26 -8.51 9.51
N GLY A 151 -12.13 -9.83 9.61
CA GLY A 151 -12.26 -10.75 8.49
C GLY A 151 -10.98 -10.91 7.65
N ALA A 152 -11.01 -11.92 6.78
CA ALA A 152 -9.91 -12.16 5.85
C ALA A 152 -9.86 -11.08 4.75
N MET A 153 -8.66 -10.77 4.28
CA MET A 153 -8.49 -9.95 3.09
C MET A 153 -9.07 -10.69 1.87
N PRO A 154 -9.94 -10.07 1.05
CA PRO A 154 -10.52 -10.71 -0.13
C PRO A 154 -9.47 -11.14 -1.16
N LYS A 155 -9.79 -12.20 -1.92
CA LYS A 155 -8.89 -12.77 -2.95
C LYS A 155 -8.49 -11.77 -4.04
N THR A 156 -9.31 -10.74 -4.28
CA THR A 156 -9.01 -9.68 -5.25
C THR A 156 -7.74 -8.89 -4.91
N ALA A 157 -7.34 -8.85 -3.63
CA ALA A 157 -6.10 -8.21 -3.18
C ALA A 157 -4.86 -9.11 -3.28
N ASP A 158 -5.00 -10.39 -3.67
CA ASP A 158 -3.87 -11.31 -3.66
C ASP A 158 -2.88 -11.05 -4.80
N LYS A 159 -3.38 -10.81 -6.02
CA LYS A 159 -2.52 -10.56 -7.20
C LYS A 159 -1.79 -9.23 -7.10
N ALA A 160 -2.51 -8.15 -6.82
CA ALA A 160 -1.94 -6.80 -6.76
C ALA A 160 -1.33 -6.47 -5.39
N GLY A 161 -1.50 -7.32 -4.37
CA GLY A 161 -1.08 -7.02 -3.00
C GLY A 161 -2.00 -6.04 -2.27
N ALA A 162 -2.77 -5.21 -2.96
CA ALA A 162 -3.81 -4.33 -2.44
C ALA A 162 -5.08 -4.40 -3.29
N ARG A 163 -6.16 -3.73 -2.85
CA ARG A 163 -7.38 -3.60 -3.66
C ARG A 163 -7.93 -2.18 -3.65
N LYS A 164 -8.59 -1.83 -4.75
CA LYS A 164 -9.48 -0.67 -4.85
C LYS A 164 -10.78 -0.96 -4.10
N LEU A 165 -11.24 -0.01 -3.28
CA LEU A 165 -12.56 -0.07 -2.68
C LEU A 165 -13.62 0.51 -3.64
N PRO A 166 -14.85 -0.03 -3.64
CA PRO A 166 -16.00 0.62 -4.26
C PRO A 166 -16.19 2.04 -3.71
N LYS A 167 -16.74 2.97 -4.51
CA LYS A 167 -16.95 4.38 -4.11
C LYS A 167 -17.77 4.51 -2.80
N ASP A 168 -18.76 3.65 -2.63
CA ASP A 168 -19.67 3.69 -1.46
C ASP A 168 -19.21 2.78 -0.31
N ALA A 169 -17.99 2.23 -0.40
CA ALA A 169 -17.49 1.37 0.67
C ALA A 169 -17.26 2.18 1.95
N LEU A 170 -17.82 1.70 3.05
CA LEU A 170 -17.57 2.26 4.37
C LEU A 170 -16.08 2.19 4.69
N ARG A 171 -15.50 3.37 4.94
CA ARG A 171 -14.14 3.48 5.46
C ARG A 171 -14.13 3.10 6.93
N PRO A 172 -13.11 2.37 7.40
CA PRO A 172 -12.93 2.23 8.84
C PRO A 172 -12.72 3.61 9.46
N LYS A 173 -13.36 3.84 10.61
CA LYS A 173 -13.03 5.02 11.41
C LYS A 173 -11.57 4.92 11.84
N ALA A 174 -10.83 6.02 11.73
CA ALA A 174 -9.52 6.13 12.35
C ALA A 174 -9.71 6.04 13.87
N VAL A 175 -9.06 5.06 14.50
CA VAL A 175 -9.16 4.81 15.94
C VAL A 175 -7.74 4.84 16.50
N GLY A 176 -7.48 5.78 17.39
CA GLY A 176 -6.16 6.01 17.99
C GLY A 176 -5.47 7.28 17.48
N GLU A 177 -4.16 7.35 17.71
CA GLU A 177 -3.31 8.48 17.31
C GLU A 177 -2.58 8.18 16.00
N PHE A 178 -2.47 9.17 15.12
CA PHE A 178 -1.81 9.03 13.82
C PHE A 178 -0.96 10.26 13.51
N THR A 179 0.31 10.06 13.20
CA THR A 179 1.18 11.09 12.61
C THR A 179 1.62 10.66 11.22
N ARG A 180 1.80 11.65 10.35
CA ARG A 180 2.18 11.48 8.93
C ARG A 180 3.30 12.46 8.68
N GLU A 181 4.48 11.94 8.40
CA GLU A 181 5.69 12.73 8.20
C GLU A 181 6.31 12.32 6.86
N PRO A 182 6.75 13.27 6.02
CA PRO A 182 7.57 12.92 4.86
C PRO A 182 8.77 12.08 5.30
N ALA A 183 9.08 11.03 4.56
CA ALA A 183 10.32 10.29 4.81
C ALA A 183 11.54 11.15 4.47
N GLU A 184 12.64 11.01 5.22
CA GLU A 184 13.85 11.83 5.07
C GLU A 184 14.51 11.69 3.69
N ASP A 185 14.38 10.52 3.07
CA ASP A 185 14.86 10.22 1.72
C ASP A 185 13.95 10.78 0.61
N GLY A 186 12.81 11.36 0.96
CA GLY A 186 11.79 11.81 0.00
C GLY A 186 11.00 10.68 -0.65
N GLU A 187 11.28 9.41 -0.30
CA GLU A 187 10.68 8.22 -0.91
C GLU A 187 9.43 7.75 -0.15
N GLY A 188 8.44 8.64 -0.06
CA GLY A 188 7.14 8.36 0.53
C GLY A 188 6.90 9.06 1.87
N THR A 189 5.97 8.50 2.64
CA THR A 189 5.51 9.06 3.92
C THR A 189 5.62 8.02 5.01
N LEU A 190 6.17 8.42 6.15
CA LEU A 190 6.17 7.66 7.39
C LEU A 190 4.84 7.88 8.12
N LEU A 191 4.12 6.79 8.32
CA LEU A 191 2.87 6.73 9.06
C LEU A 191 3.13 6.06 10.41
N SER A 192 3.04 6.85 11.48
CA SER A 192 3.04 6.32 12.85
C SER A 192 1.62 6.21 13.35
N ALA A 193 1.25 5.04 13.87
CA ALA A 193 -0.09 4.78 14.39
C ALA A 193 -0.03 4.14 15.78
N ARG A 194 -0.84 4.64 16.72
CA ARG A 194 -1.10 3.99 18.02
C ARG A 194 -2.55 3.61 18.10
N ILE A 195 -2.85 2.33 17.88
CA ILE A 195 -4.22 1.82 17.79
C ILE A 195 -4.57 1.07 19.09
N PRO A 196 -5.61 1.46 19.83
CA PRO A 196 -6.05 0.73 21.02
C PRO A 196 -6.53 -0.69 20.67
N VAL A 197 -6.24 -1.63 21.57
CA VAL A 197 -6.57 -3.05 21.44
C VAL A 197 -7.50 -3.48 22.56
N GLU A 198 -8.74 -3.78 22.18
CA GLU A 198 -9.78 -4.20 23.11
C GLU A 198 -9.55 -5.64 23.61
N PRO A 199 -9.83 -5.93 24.89
CA PRO A 199 -9.76 -7.27 25.47
C PRO A 199 -10.98 -8.12 25.04
N VAL A 200 -11.02 -8.47 23.76
CA VAL A 200 -12.06 -9.31 23.16
C VAL A 200 -11.42 -10.50 22.44
N ARG A 201 -12.18 -11.57 22.19
CA ARG A 201 -11.73 -12.63 21.27
C ARG A 201 -11.85 -12.13 19.82
N ALA A 202 -10.73 -11.85 19.17
CA ALA A 202 -10.72 -11.39 17.78
C ALA A 202 -9.45 -11.80 17.03
N LYS A 203 -9.58 -11.84 15.70
CA LYS A 203 -8.46 -11.95 14.76
C LYS A 203 -8.63 -10.85 13.72
N ARG A 204 -7.82 -9.80 13.83
CA ARG A 204 -7.92 -8.59 12.99
C ARG A 204 -6.67 -8.46 12.13
N GLY A 205 -6.83 -8.17 10.85
CA GLY A 205 -5.71 -7.87 9.96
C GLY A 205 -5.33 -6.40 10.05
N VAL A 206 -4.05 -6.08 10.01
CA VAL A 206 -3.58 -4.69 9.94
C VAL A 206 -3.62 -4.23 8.48
N ARG A 207 -4.33 -3.13 8.21
CA ARG A 207 -4.55 -2.61 6.87
C ARG A 207 -4.36 -1.10 6.83
N VAL A 208 -3.69 -0.61 5.79
CA VAL A 208 -3.58 0.80 5.44
C VAL A 208 -4.69 1.14 4.45
N TYR A 209 -5.33 2.29 4.64
CA TYR A 209 -6.29 2.88 3.71
C TYR A 209 -5.77 4.23 3.29
N VAL A 210 -5.80 4.53 2.00
CA VAL A 210 -5.34 5.81 1.45
C VAL A 210 -6.11 6.15 0.19
N ASP A 211 -6.41 7.43 -0.01
CA ASP A 211 -7.02 7.92 -1.23
C ASP A 211 -5.96 8.32 -2.25
N VAL A 212 -6.09 7.80 -3.47
CA VAL A 212 -5.18 8.09 -4.58
C VAL A 212 -6.00 8.19 -5.86
N ALA A 213 -5.89 9.30 -6.59
CA ALA A 213 -6.67 9.58 -7.81
C ALA A 213 -8.19 9.40 -7.59
N GLY A 214 -8.74 10.07 -6.57
CA GLY A 214 -10.16 10.01 -6.19
C GLY A 214 -10.68 8.62 -5.77
N THR A 215 -9.79 7.67 -5.47
CA THR A 215 -10.13 6.29 -5.14
C THR A 215 -9.48 5.85 -3.84
N THR A 216 -10.25 5.24 -2.94
CA THR A 216 -9.70 4.61 -1.74
C THR A 216 -9.11 3.24 -2.05
N TYR A 217 -7.88 3.01 -1.61
CA TYR A 217 -7.20 1.73 -1.67
C TYR A 217 -7.07 1.13 -0.28
N GLU A 218 -7.16 -0.20 -0.20
CA GLU A 218 -6.96 -0.98 1.00
C GLU A 218 -5.75 -1.91 0.80
N ILE A 219 -4.74 -1.75 1.66
CA ILE A 219 -3.43 -2.38 1.54
C ILE A 219 -3.16 -3.18 2.83
N PRO A 220 -3.03 -4.51 2.78
CA PRO A 220 -2.61 -5.29 3.93
C PRO A 220 -1.15 -4.99 4.27
N VAL A 221 -0.86 -4.74 5.54
CA VAL A 221 0.52 -4.60 6.01
C VAL A 221 1.19 -5.96 6.00
N ARG A 222 2.36 -6.05 5.36
CA ARG A 222 3.21 -7.24 5.36
C ARG A 222 4.32 -7.11 6.40
N THR A 223 4.72 -8.23 6.99
CA THR A 223 5.77 -8.23 8.01
C THR A 223 7.17 -8.32 7.41
N GLU A 224 7.30 -8.84 6.18
CA GLU A 224 8.57 -8.98 5.45
C GLU A 224 9.72 -9.61 6.27
N GLY A 225 9.38 -10.56 7.15
CA GLY A 225 10.35 -11.24 8.01
C GLY A 225 10.76 -10.47 9.26
N LEU A 226 10.27 -9.24 9.47
CA LEU A 226 10.56 -8.47 10.67
C LEU A 226 10.10 -9.19 11.95
N PRO A 227 10.88 -9.07 13.05
CA PRO A 227 10.51 -9.65 14.33
C PRO A 227 9.24 -8.97 14.86
N MET A 228 8.22 -9.78 15.17
CA MET A 228 6.98 -9.28 15.75
C MET A 228 7.11 -9.12 17.26
N PRO A 229 6.42 -8.12 17.87
CA PRO A 229 6.50 -7.92 19.30
C PRO A 229 5.98 -9.15 20.03
N LEU A 230 6.69 -9.55 21.09
CA LEU A 230 6.35 -10.72 21.90
C LEU A 230 4.90 -10.63 22.38
N ALA A 231 4.22 -11.77 22.40
CA ALA A 231 2.86 -11.85 22.89
C ALA A 231 2.77 -11.32 24.33
N ARG A 232 1.75 -10.52 24.63
CA ARG A 232 1.54 -9.94 25.97
C ARG A 232 0.25 -10.43 26.59
N ARG A 233 0.22 -10.40 27.93
CA ARG A 233 -0.98 -10.55 28.74
C ARG A 233 -1.44 -9.18 29.21
N TRP A 234 -2.73 -8.88 29.08
CA TRP A 234 -3.32 -7.65 29.62
C TRP A 234 -4.77 -7.88 30.07
N GLY A 235 -5.35 -6.89 30.76
CA GLY A 235 -6.68 -6.98 31.38
C GLY A 235 -6.64 -7.63 32.77
N ARG A 236 -7.47 -7.10 33.69
CA ARG A 236 -7.54 -7.56 35.09
C ARG A 236 -8.59 -8.63 35.33
N THR A 237 -9.85 -8.32 35.02
CA THR A 237 -10.99 -9.19 35.37
C THR A 237 -10.99 -10.49 34.58
N ILE A 238 -10.76 -10.39 33.27
CA ILE A 238 -10.58 -11.53 32.38
C ILE A 238 -9.26 -11.28 31.64
N PRO A 239 -8.15 -11.89 32.07
CA PRO A 239 -6.87 -11.72 31.40
C PRO A 239 -6.97 -12.18 29.95
N HIS A 240 -6.49 -11.36 29.02
CA HIS A 240 -6.39 -11.65 27.60
C HIS A 240 -4.93 -11.81 27.19
N ARG A 241 -4.70 -12.59 26.13
CA ARG A 241 -3.42 -12.72 25.44
C ARG A 241 -3.52 -12.08 24.06
N VAL A 242 -2.56 -11.20 23.75
CA VAL A 242 -2.42 -10.55 22.45
C VAL A 242 -1.21 -11.14 21.76
N ALA A 243 -1.29 -11.34 20.46
CA ALA A 243 -0.15 -11.70 19.63
C ALA A 243 -0.22 -10.98 18.29
N ALA A 244 0.94 -10.52 17.82
CA ALA A 244 1.16 -10.07 16.46
C ALA A 244 1.87 -11.19 15.70
N SER A 245 1.34 -11.61 14.56
CA SER A 245 1.99 -12.63 13.74
C SER A 245 1.65 -12.47 12.26
N PRO A 246 2.53 -12.90 11.35
CA PRO A 246 2.18 -13.02 9.95
C PRO A 246 1.19 -14.18 9.75
N ASN A 247 0.25 -14.00 8.83
CA ASN A 247 -0.52 -15.12 8.28
C ASN A 247 0.28 -15.86 7.19
N PRO A 248 -0.23 -16.95 6.58
CA PRO A 248 0.48 -17.69 5.53
C PRO A 248 0.84 -16.88 4.28
N LYS A 249 0.28 -15.67 4.11
CA LYS A 249 0.61 -14.73 3.03
C LYS A 249 1.54 -13.60 3.48
N GLY A 250 2.17 -13.74 4.66
CA GLY A 250 3.05 -12.73 5.25
C GLY A 250 2.36 -11.45 5.74
N ARG A 251 1.02 -11.42 5.80
CA ARG A 251 0.26 -10.23 6.22
C ARG A 251 0.14 -10.21 7.74
N LEU A 252 0.37 -9.05 8.33
CA LEU A 252 0.30 -8.82 9.77
C LEU A 252 -1.13 -9.01 10.30
N VAL A 253 -1.27 -9.87 11.30
CA VAL A 253 -2.52 -10.16 11.99
C VAL A 253 -2.32 -10.00 13.49
N ILE A 254 -3.29 -9.34 14.12
CA ILE A 254 -3.40 -9.22 15.57
C ILE A 254 -4.45 -10.22 16.05
N THR A 255 -4.04 -11.10 16.95
CA THR A 255 -4.94 -12.08 17.57
C THR A 255 -5.07 -11.78 19.05
N THR A 256 -6.30 -11.65 19.50
CA THR A 256 -6.67 -11.43 20.90
C THR A 256 -7.58 -12.57 21.35
N ALA A 257 -7.33 -13.12 22.53
CA ALA A 257 -8.19 -14.14 23.12
C ALA A 257 -8.09 -14.10 24.65
N PRO A 258 -9.15 -14.50 25.38
CA PRO A 258 -9.04 -14.78 26.80
C PRO A 258 -7.90 -15.78 27.06
N LEU A 259 -7.07 -15.52 28.06
CA LEU A 259 -5.97 -16.41 28.44
C LEU A 259 -6.52 -17.77 28.86
N TRP A 260 -7.62 -17.76 29.62
CA TRP A 260 -8.32 -18.94 30.08
C TRP A 260 -9.72 -18.92 29.46
N GLU A 261 -10.20 -20.07 29.01
CA GLU A 261 -11.60 -20.15 28.57
C GLU A 261 -12.50 -19.87 29.77
N PRO A 262 -13.43 -18.91 29.68
CA PRO A 262 -14.43 -18.72 30.73
C PRO A 262 -15.12 -20.07 30.95
N LYS A 263 -15.15 -20.56 32.21
CA LYS A 263 -15.83 -21.82 32.53
C LYS A 263 -17.24 -21.74 31.95
N LEU A 264 -17.51 -22.58 30.93
CA LEU A 264 -18.82 -22.65 30.29
C LEU A 264 -19.88 -22.76 31.39
N GLY A 265 -20.77 -21.76 31.48
CA GLY A 265 -21.89 -21.79 32.41
C GLY A 265 -22.69 -23.08 32.22
N VAL A 266 -23.26 -23.60 33.31
CA VAL A 266 -23.98 -24.89 33.36
C VAL A 266 -24.99 -25.03 32.21
N GLY A 267 -25.64 -23.94 31.79
CA GLY A 267 -26.58 -23.90 30.64
C GLY A 267 -25.95 -24.17 29.26
N ALA A 268 -24.68 -23.80 29.04
CA ALA A 268 -23.98 -24.08 27.77
C ALA A 268 -23.54 -25.54 27.67
N ARG A 269 -23.24 -26.20 28.80
CA ARG A 269 -23.04 -27.66 28.87
C ARG A 269 -24.33 -28.41 28.58
N LEU A 270 -25.46 -27.96 29.16
CA LEU A 270 -26.80 -28.53 28.91
C LEU A 270 -27.24 -28.40 27.44
N ARG A 271 -27.00 -27.27 26.77
CA ARG A 271 -27.30 -27.15 25.32
C ARG A 271 -26.49 -28.12 24.47
N ARG A 272 -25.25 -28.42 24.86
CA ARG A 272 -24.35 -29.31 24.10
C ARG A 272 -24.69 -30.79 24.29
N THR A 273 -25.26 -31.15 25.44
CA THR A 273 -25.82 -32.49 25.68
C THR A 273 -27.19 -32.66 25.03
N LEU A 274 -28.06 -31.65 25.09
CA LEU A 274 -29.39 -31.70 24.45
C LEU A 274 -29.33 -31.65 22.92
N SER A 275 -28.36 -30.95 22.31
CA SER A 275 -28.19 -30.96 20.85
C SER A 275 -27.65 -32.29 20.31
N ARG A 276 -26.96 -33.08 21.15
CA ARG A 276 -26.56 -34.46 20.82
C ARG A 276 -27.70 -35.48 20.97
N SER A 277 -28.71 -35.19 21.78
CA SER A 277 -29.88 -36.06 21.98
C SER A 277 -30.92 -35.98 20.85
N LYS A 278 -30.88 -34.96 19.99
CA LYS A 278 -31.76 -34.82 18.82
C LYS A 278 -31.25 -35.51 17.54
N ARG A 279 -30.16 -36.28 17.62
CA ARG A 279 -29.73 -37.23 16.58
C ARG A 279 -29.93 -38.66 17.08
N LYS A 280 -31.18 -39.10 17.12
CA LYS A 280 -31.61 -40.50 17.01
C LYS A 280 -33.02 -40.50 16.46
#